data_AF-A0A967VR75-F1
#
_entry.id   AF-A0A967VR75-F1
#
_cell.length_a   1.000
_cell.length_b   1.000
_cell.length_c   1.000
_cell.angle_alpha   90.00
_cell.angle_beta   90.00
_cell.angle_gamma   90.00
#
_symmetry.space_group_name_H-M   'P 1'
#
loop_
_entity.id
_entity.type
_entity.pdbx_description
1 polymer ?
#
loop_
_entity_poly.entity_id
_entity_poly.type
_entity_poly.pdbx_seq_one_letter_code
_entity_poly.pdbx_strand_id
1 'polypeptide(L)'
;MALGHEHGHQLVAPTVAYAGSLERIGPDPWREAAEEKGFVSADLATGAVRFHSVIGRPVVELAGIRVRPGDPEHIGRRVREVVSETPGGIDGKIVRMRIQGLPGGAPPNLDDELLDSLRSRALHLSVRVDWPSPTHAASVESRLGVGGDDDGPSALADLLDLLVEGEEEPVA
;
A
#
# COMPACT_ATOMS: atom_id res chain seq x y z
N MET A 1 -2.95 33.34 -11.16
CA MET A 1 -3.52 32.98 -9.86
C MET A 1 -2.71 31.84 -9.27
N ALA A 2 -2.19 32.03 -8.07
CA ALA A 2 -1.49 30.99 -7.33
C ALA A 2 -2.49 30.25 -6.46
N LEU A 3 -2.66 28.95 -6.69
CA LEU A 3 -3.50 28.07 -5.90
C LEU A 3 -2.64 27.24 -4.94
N GLY A 4 -3.23 26.80 -3.83
CA GLY A 4 -2.61 25.92 -2.85
C GLY A 4 -3.66 24.95 -2.29
N HIS A 5 -3.22 24.03 -1.41
CA HIS A 5 -3.94 22.85 -0.88
C HIS A 5 -3.51 21.55 -1.55
N GLU A 6 -3.58 21.46 -2.87
CA GLU A 6 -3.14 20.27 -3.59
C GLU A 6 -1.63 20.05 -3.46
N HIS A 7 -1.22 18.82 -3.15
CA HIS A 7 0.18 18.44 -2.98
C HIS A 7 0.88 18.12 -4.32
N GLY A 8 0.10 17.88 -5.37
CA GLY A 8 0.59 17.71 -6.73
C GLY A 8 0.71 19.05 -7.46
N HIS A 9 1.73 19.19 -8.31
CA HIS A 9 1.80 20.29 -9.26
C HIS A 9 0.77 20.09 -10.38
N GLN A 10 0.01 21.15 -10.69
CA GLN A 10 -0.96 21.14 -11.79
C GLN A 10 -1.14 22.54 -12.40
N LEU A 11 -1.00 22.64 -13.71
CA LEU A 11 -1.41 23.83 -14.48
C LEU A 11 -2.89 23.70 -14.83
N VAL A 12 -3.74 24.54 -14.22
CA VAL A 12 -5.20 24.53 -14.40
C VAL A 12 -5.62 25.37 -15.61
N ALA A 13 -4.95 26.51 -15.79
CA ALA A 13 -5.09 27.40 -16.95
C ALA A 13 -3.73 28.10 -17.17
N PRO A 14 -3.49 28.80 -18.29
CA PRO A 14 -2.17 29.35 -18.64
C PRO A 14 -1.49 30.18 -17.54
N THR A 15 -2.27 30.85 -16.68
CA THR A 15 -1.77 31.66 -15.56
C THR A 15 -2.29 31.19 -14.20
N VAL A 16 -2.89 30.00 -14.12
CA VAL A 16 -3.51 29.46 -12.90
C VAL A 16 -2.91 28.09 -12.61
N ALA A 17 -2.21 27.96 -11.48
CA ALA A 17 -1.50 26.72 -11.15
C ALA A 17 -1.55 26.41 -9.64
N TYR A 18 -1.61 25.12 -9.33
CA TYR A 18 -1.15 24.58 -8.05
C TYR A 18 0.34 24.29 -8.16
N ALA A 19 1.15 24.88 -7.28
CA ALA A 19 2.59 24.61 -7.26
C ALA A 19 2.90 23.20 -6.73
N GLY A 20 2.00 22.62 -5.94
CA GLY A 20 2.23 21.38 -5.20
C GLY A 20 3.07 21.60 -3.93
N SER A 21 3.40 20.50 -3.28
CA SER A 21 4.37 20.45 -2.17
C SER A 21 5.80 20.29 -2.71
N LEU A 22 6.79 20.67 -1.89
CA LEU A 22 8.21 20.44 -2.21
C LEU A 22 8.67 19.01 -1.91
N GLU A 23 7.94 18.31 -1.03
CA GLU A 23 8.21 16.93 -0.67
C GLU A 23 6.93 16.09 -0.74
N ARG A 24 7.09 14.76 -0.73
CA ARG A 24 5.97 13.83 -0.63
C ARG A 24 5.43 13.84 0.79
N ILE A 25 4.27 14.47 0.98
CA ILE A 25 3.70 14.77 2.30
C ILE A 25 2.31 14.15 2.45
N GLY A 26 1.84 14.01 3.68
CA GLY A 26 0.53 13.45 3.98
C GLY A 26 0.60 12.02 4.52
N PRO A 27 -0.58 11.40 4.77
CA PRO A 27 -0.65 10.13 5.47
C PRO A 27 -0.20 8.92 4.63
N ASP A 28 -0.14 9.06 3.31
CA ASP A 28 0.28 8.01 2.38
C ASP A 28 1.22 8.58 1.29
N PRO A 29 2.49 8.89 1.62
CA PRO A 29 3.44 9.51 0.70
C PRO A 29 3.79 8.64 -0.51
N TRP A 30 3.50 7.33 -0.46
CA TRP A 30 3.71 6.40 -1.58
C TRP A 30 2.77 6.66 -2.76
N ARG A 31 1.60 7.28 -2.53
CA ARG A 31 0.72 7.70 -3.63
C ARG A 31 1.34 8.78 -4.51
N GLU A 32 2.22 9.59 -3.92
CA GLU A 32 2.93 10.67 -4.59
C GLU A 32 4.31 10.22 -5.12
N ALA A 33 4.64 8.92 -5.07
CA ALA A 33 5.97 8.40 -5.42
C ALA A 33 6.41 8.81 -6.82
N ALA A 34 5.50 8.72 -7.80
CA ALA A 34 5.76 9.03 -9.21
C ALA A 34 5.65 10.52 -9.55
N GLU A 35 5.22 11.36 -8.61
CA GLU A 35 5.05 12.80 -8.87
C GLU A 35 6.40 13.51 -8.88
N GLU A 36 6.55 14.42 -9.84
CA GLU A 36 7.65 15.39 -9.82
C GLU A 36 7.32 16.48 -8.80
N LYS A 37 8.25 16.75 -7.88
CA LYS A 37 8.12 17.78 -6.86
C LYS A 37 8.94 19.00 -7.24
N GLY A 38 8.49 20.18 -6.85
CA GLY A 38 8.99 21.42 -7.43
C GLY A 38 8.28 22.65 -6.95
N PHE A 39 8.63 23.77 -7.57
CA PHE A 39 7.93 25.03 -7.40
C PHE A 39 7.70 25.69 -8.74
N VAL A 40 6.88 26.72 -8.75
CA VAL A 40 6.50 27.45 -9.96
C VAL A 40 7.04 28.88 -9.89
N SER A 41 7.65 29.33 -10.98
CA SER A 41 7.95 30.76 -11.20
C SER A 41 6.98 31.34 -12.22
N ALA A 42 6.51 32.56 -11.99
CA ALA A 42 5.72 33.32 -12.96
C ALA A 42 6.48 34.56 -13.42
N ASP A 43 6.60 34.73 -14.73
CA ASP A 43 7.02 35.98 -15.35
C ASP A 43 5.81 36.89 -15.48
N LEU A 44 5.83 38.03 -14.78
CA LEU A 44 4.70 38.95 -14.73
C LEU A 44 4.60 39.84 -15.97
N ALA A 45 5.68 40.02 -16.73
CA ALA A 45 5.67 40.81 -17.95
C ALA A 45 5.03 40.03 -19.11
N THR A 46 5.32 38.73 -19.19
CA THR A 46 4.82 37.85 -20.27
C THR A 46 3.63 36.99 -19.87
N GLY A 47 3.36 36.86 -18.56
CA GLY A 47 2.40 35.92 -18.01
C GLY A 47 2.86 34.46 -18.04
N ALA A 48 4.11 34.19 -18.42
CA ALA A 48 4.61 32.82 -18.55
C ALA A 48 4.79 32.16 -17.18
N VAL A 49 4.30 30.92 -17.04
CA VAL A 49 4.43 30.11 -15.84
C VAL A 49 5.36 28.94 -16.13
N ARG A 50 6.34 28.69 -15.26
CA ARG A 50 7.34 27.62 -15.42
C ARG A 50 7.48 26.82 -14.14
N PHE A 51 7.46 25.51 -14.27
CA PHE A 51 7.75 24.58 -13.17
C PHE A 51 9.25 24.29 -13.10
N HIS A 52 9.78 24.23 -11.88
CA HIS A 52 11.17 23.91 -11.57
C HIS A 52 11.17 22.72 -10.62
N SER A 53 11.71 21.59 -11.08
CA SER A 53 11.77 20.40 -10.25
C SER A 53 12.89 20.47 -9.22
N VAL A 54 12.63 19.83 -8.08
CA VAL A 54 13.60 19.62 -7.02
C VAL A 54 13.70 18.12 -6.75
N ILE A 55 14.92 17.66 -6.55
CA ILE A 55 15.16 16.26 -6.18
C ILE A 55 14.80 16.11 -4.69
N GLY A 56 13.65 15.50 -4.43
CA GLY A 56 13.23 15.09 -3.09
C GLY A 56 13.72 13.68 -2.73
N ARG A 57 13.43 13.24 -1.50
CA ARG A 57 13.75 11.89 -1.07
C ARG A 57 12.90 10.86 -1.84
N PRO A 58 13.50 9.77 -2.35
CA PRO A 58 12.72 8.72 -2.99
C PRO A 58 11.81 8.01 -1.98
N VAL A 59 10.54 7.91 -2.35
CA VAL A 59 9.54 7.07 -1.69
C VAL A 59 9.26 5.89 -2.62
N VAL A 60 9.33 4.67 -2.11
CA VAL A 60 9.20 3.45 -2.91
C VAL A 60 8.23 2.50 -2.26
N GLU A 61 7.23 2.08 -3.04
CA GLU A 61 6.42 0.93 -2.71
C GLU A 61 7.00 -0.29 -3.42
N LEU A 62 7.41 -1.29 -2.64
CA LEU A 62 7.92 -2.54 -3.16
C LEU A 62 6.79 -3.30 -3.86
N ALA A 63 7.15 -4.08 -4.89
CA ALA A 63 6.21 -5.00 -5.51
C ALA A 63 5.59 -5.93 -4.45
N GLY A 64 4.26 -6.12 -4.53
CA GLY A 64 3.52 -6.90 -3.54
C GLY A 64 4.03 -8.34 -3.43
N ILE A 65 4.19 -8.81 -2.20
CA ILE A 65 4.75 -10.13 -1.88
C ILE A 65 3.60 -11.05 -1.46
N ARG A 66 3.34 -12.11 -2.22
CA ARG A 66 2.28 -13.08 -1.88
C ARG A 66 2.82 -14.20 -1.01
N VAL A 67 2.11 -14.51 0.07
CA VAL A 67 2.36 -15.71 0.87
C VAL A 67 1.99 -16.94 0.05
N ARG A 68 2.83 -17.97 0.08
CA ARG A 68 2.51 -19.28 -0.49
C ARG A 68 2.30 -20.31 0.62
N PRO A 69 1.22 -21.10 0.58
CA PRO A 69 1.06 -22.22 1.50
C PRO A 69 2.20 -23.23 1.32
N GLY A 70 2.68 -23.82 2.43
CA GLY A 70 3.63 -24.93 2.38
C GLY A 70 5.08 -24.59 2.03
N ASP A 71 5.43 -23.30 1.86
CA ASP A 71 6.82 -22.84 1.64
C ASP A 71 7.19 -21.77 2.69
N PRO A 72 7.72 -22.18 3.87
CA PRO A 72 8.08 -21.25 4.95
C PRO A 72 9.18 -20.24 4.56
N GLU A 73 10.05 -20.60 3.62
CA GLU A 73 11.16 -19.73 3.18
C GLU A 73 10.74 -18.78 2.05
N HIS A 74 9.53 -18.97 1.49
CA HIS A 74 9.06 -18.24 0.33
C HIS A 74 9.16 -16.72 0.50
N ILE A 75 8.69 -16.24 1.65
CA ILE A 75 8.54 -14.82 1.91
C ILE A 75 9.92 -14.17 1.96
N GLY A 76 10.86 -14.71 2.73
CA GLY A 76 12.21 -14.18 2.84
C GLY A 76 12.92 -14.13 1.48
N ARG A 77 12.80 -15.17 0.67
CA ARG A 77 13.31 -15.18 -0.71
C ARG A 77 12.68 -14.07 -1.56
N ARG A 78 11.35 -13.95 -1.57
CA ARG A 78 10.67 -12.93 -2.39
C ARG A 78 10.95 -11.51 -1.93
N VAL A 79 11.10 -11.27 -0.62
CA VAL A 79 11.54 -9.98 -0.07
C VAL A 79 12.90 -9.60 -0.66
N ARG A 80 13.89 -10.51 -0.61
CA ARG A 80 15.24 -10.24 -1.15
C ARG A 80 15.19 -9.97 -2.66
N GLU A 81 14.43 -10.75 -3.41
CA GLU A 81 14.23 -10.55 -4.85
C GLU A 81 13.68 -9.15 -5.15
N VAL A 82 12.55 -8.78 -4.53
CA VAL A 82 11.92 -7.46 -4.78
C VAL A 82 12.83 -6.30 -4.38
N VAL A 83 13.56 -6.43 -3.26
CA VAL A 83 14.53 -5.42 -2.84
C VAL A 83 15.67 -5.28 -3.86
N SER A 84 16.16 -6.39 -4.42
CA SER A 84 17.22 -6.39 -5.43
C SER A 84 16.76 -5.83 -6.79
N GLU A 85 15.48 -6.04 -7.13
CA GLU A 85 14.84 -5.53 -8.35
C GLU A 85 14.48 -4.04 -8.23
N THR A 86 14.53 -3.46 -7.02
CA THR A 86 14.19 -2.07 -6.78
C THR A 86 15.29 -1.15 -7.37
N PRO A 87 14.95 -0.23 -8.31
CA PRO A 87 15.95 0.64 -8.93
C PRO A 87 16.72 1.48 -7.91
N GLY A 88 18.05 1.36 -7.90
CA GLY A 88 18.92 2.03 -6.93
C GLY A 88 18.76 1.53 -5.49
N GLY A 89 18.20 0.34 -5.28
CA GLY A 89 18.02 -0.27 -3.97
C GLY A 89 17.06 0.48 -3.05
N ILE A 90 17.18 0.23 -1.74
CA ILE A 90 16.33 0.81 -0.68
C ILE A 90 17.06 1.82 0.21
N ASP A 91 18.36 1.96 0.04
CA ASP A 91 19.21 2.67 0.99
C ASP A 91 18.81 4.15 1.07
N GLY A 92 18.54 4.63 2.29
CA GLY A 92 18.08 6.01 2.55
C GLY A 92 16.68 6.36 2.04
N LYS A 93 15.93 5.41 1.48
CA LYS A 93 14.57 5.64 0.95
C LYS A 93 13.49 5.47 2.00
N ILE A 94 12.30 6.02 1.74
CA ILE A 94 11.08 5.74 2.50
C ILE A 94 10.37 4.59 1.80
N VAL A 95 10.34 3.41 2.42
CA VAL A 95 9.96 2.15 1.78
C VAL A 95 8.68 1.60 2.39
N ARG A 96 7.74 1.14 1.55
CA ARG A 96 6.61 0.32 1.97
C ARG A 96 6.71 -1.06 1.37
N MET A 97 6.60 -2.07 2.21
CA MET A 97 6.49 -3.47 1.84
C MET A 97 5.07 -3.94 2.12
N ARG A 98 4.42 -4.50 1.10
CA ARG A 98 3.09 -5.11 1.23
C ARG A 98 3.18 -6.61 1.08
N ILE A 99 2.64 -7.31 2.07
CA ILE A 99 2.54 -8.76 2.08
C ILE A 99 1.07 -9.12 1.94
N GLN A 100 0.74 -9.82 0.87
CA GLN A 100 -0.59 -10.35 0.61
C GLN A 100 -0.66 -11.71 1.30
N GLY A 101 -1.39 -11.75 2.40
CA GLY A 101 -1.63 -12.95 3.17
C GLY A 101 -2.65 -13.89 2.53
N LEU A 102 -2.87 -15.03 3.17
CA LEU A 102 -3.88 -16.01 2.77
C LEU A 102 -5.19 -15.75 3.54
N PRO A 103 -6.38 -15.94 2.93
CA PRO A 103 -7.65 -15.87 3.66
C PRO A 103 -7.65 -16.86 4.83
N GLY A 104 -7.99 -16.40 6.03
CA GLY A 104 -7.98 -17.24 7.24
C GLY A 104 -6.61 -17.77 7.65
N GLY A 105 -5.53 -17.27 7.03
CA GLY A 105 -4.17 -17.71 7.29
C GLY A 105 -3.56 -17.09 8.54
N ALA A 106 -2.57 -17.77 9.11
CA ALA A 106 -1.71 -17.21 10.15
C ALA A 106 -0.86 -16.04 9.60
N PRO A 107 -0.43 -15.10 10.46
CA PRO A 107 0.49 -14.04 10.07
C PRO A 107 1.73 -14.61 9.35
N PRO A 108 2.20 -13.95 8.28
CA PRO A 108 3.39 -14.39 7.56
C PRO A 108 4.58 -14.48 8.52
N ASN A 109 5.29 -15.61 8.51
CA ASN A 109 6.54 -15.74 9.25
C ASN A 109 7.63 -14.92 8.54
N LEU A 110 7.91 -13.73 9.07
CA LEU A 110 8.97 -12.87 8.58
C LEU A 110 10.19 -13.05 9.46
N ASP A 111 11.33 -13.30 8.83
CA ASP A 111 12.63 -13.35 9.48
C ASP A 111 12.99 -11.97 10.06
N ASP A 112 13.12 -11.89 11.38
CA ASP A 112 13.44 -10.65 12.10
C ASP A 112 14.82 -10.11 11.70
N GLU A 113 15.81 -10.98 11.46
CA GLU A 113 17.15 -10.56 11.04
C GLU A 113 17.12 -9.88 9.65
N LEU A 114 16.31 -10.44 8.75
CA LEU A 114 16.06 -9.82 7.45
C LEU A 114 15.37 -8.46 7.61
N LEU A 115 14.32 -8.35 8.43
CA LEU A 115 13.61 -7.10 8.65
C LEU A 115 14.52 -6.02 9.24
N ASP A 116 15.35 -6.37 10.22
CA ASP A 116 16.26 -5.43 10.86
C ASP A 116 17.36 -4.97 9.90
N SER A 117 17.88 -5.88 9.07
CA SER A 117 18.77 -5.51 7.97
C SER A 117 18.12 -4.48 7.02
N LEU A 118 16.87 -4.67 6.62
CA LEU A 118 16.15 -3.73 5.76
C LEU A 118 15.88 -2.38 6.45
N ARG A 119 15.49 -2.40 7.73
CA ARG A 119 15.27 -1.18 8.55
C ARG A 119 16.55 -0.37 8.74
N SER A 120 17.70 -1.03 8.86
CA SER A 120 19.00 -0.35 9.01
C SER A 120 19.43 0.40 7.74
N ARG A 121 18.94 -0.05 6.58
CA ARG A 121 19.30 0.50 5.26
C ARG A 121 18.33 1.57 4.78
N ALA A 122 17.04 1.32 4.90
CA ALA A 122 16.00 2.29 4.54
C ALA A 122 15.99 3.44 5.55
N LEU A 123 15.59 4.65 5.13
CA LEU A 123 15.29 5.71 6.09
C LEU A 123 14.07 5.33 6.95
N HIS A 124 13.06 4.73 6.30
CA HIS A 124 11.85 4.27 6.94
C HIS A 124 11.35 3.01 6.23
N LEU A 125 10.93 2.00 6.98
CA LEU A 125 10.29 0.80 6.45
C LEU A 125 8.90 0.63 7.08
N SER A 126 7.87 0.72 6.25
CA SER A 126 6.49 0.38 6.61
C SER A 126 6.17 -1.02 6.09
N VAL A 127 5.80 -1.94 6.99
CA VAL A 127 5.35 -3.29 6.62
C VAL A 127 3.85 -3.36 6.81
N ARG A 128 3.13 -3.69 5.74
CA ARG A 128 1.67 -3.86 5.73
C ARG A 128 1.35 -5.29 5.34
N VAL A 129 0.50 -5.94 6.11
CA VAL A 129 -0.06 -7.24 5.73
C VAL A 129 -1.52 -7.02 5.33
N ASP A 130 -1.83 -7.35 4.09
CA ASP A 130 -3.18 -7.28 3.55
C ASP A 130 -3.78 -8.68 3.53
N TRP A 131 -4.90 -8.86 4.24
CA TRP A 131 -5.66 -10.11 4.24
C TRP A 131 -6.79 -9.99 3.22
N PRO A 132 -6.82 -10.86 2.18
CA PRO A 132 -7.96 -10.89 1.28
C PRO A 132 -9.22 -11.27 2.07
N SER A 133 -10.29 -10.50 1.88
CA SER A 133 -11.59 -10.84 2.44
C SER A 133 -12.04 -12.22 1.93
N PRO A 134 -12.63 -13.07 2.78
CA PRO A 134 -13.05 -14.43 2.40
C PRO A 134 -14.04 -14.45 1.22
N THR A 135 -14.73 -13.33 0.95
CA THR A 135 -15.71 -13.19 -0.13
C THR A 135 -15.13 -13.24 -1.55
N HIS A 136 -13.80 -13.11 -1.75
CA HIS A 136 -13.21 -13.11 -3.11
C HIS A 136 -12.78 -14.49 -3.63
N ALA A 137 -12.72 -15.52 -2.77
CA ALA A 137 -12.37 -16.88 -3.18
C ALA A 137 -13.52 -17.55 -3.98
N ALA A 138 -14.77 -17.30 -3.56
CA ALA A 138 -15.96 -17.93 -4.15
C ALA A 138 -16.24 -17.50 -5.61
N SER A 139 -15.75 -16.34 -6.06
CA SER A 139 -15.99 -15.84 -7.42
C SER A 139 -15.03 -16.42 -8.47
N VAL A 140 -13.89 -16.96 -8.07
CA VAL A 140 -12.95 -17.62 -8.99
C VAL A 140 -13.33 -19.10 -9.17
N GLU A 141 -13.79 -19.75 -8.11
CA GLU A 141 -14.27 -21.15 -8.17
C GLU A 141 -15.56 -21.29 -9.00
N SER A 142 -16.40 -20.26 -9.06
CA SER A 142 -17.62 -20.25 -9.88
C SER A 142 -17.39 -20.33 -11.40
N ARG A 143 -16.18 -20.09 -11.92
CA ARG A 143 -15.86 -20.14 -13.36
C ARG A 143 -15.27 -21.47 -13.84
N LEU A 144 -14.98 -22.40 -12.93
CA LEU A 144 -14.50 -23.75 -13.22
C LEU A 144 -15.52 -24.75 -12.65
N GLY A 145 -16.74 -24.75 -13.20
CA GLY A 145 -17.86 -25.49 -12.63
C GLY A 145 -17.73 -27.01 -12.73
N VAL A 146 -18.26 -27.71 -11.71
CA VAL A 146 -18.86 -29.06 -11.81
C VAL A 146 -20.00 -29.13 -10.80
N GLY A 147 -21.20 -29.50 -11.25
CA GLY A 147 -22.41 -29.62 -10.44
C GLY A 147 -22.45 -30.87 -9.55
N GLY A 148 -23.40 -30.86 -8.61
CA GLY A 148 -23.75 -31.99 -7.75
C GLY A 148 -24.51 -31.52 -6.51
N ASP A 149 -25.79 -31.86 -6.43
CA ASP A 149 -26.75 -31.48 -5.38
C ASP A 149 -26.48 -32.12 -4.00
N ASP A 150 -26.91 -31.39 -2.96
CA ASP A 150 -27.36 -31.74 -1.59
C ASP A 150 -26.64 -32.81 -0.72
N ASP A 151 -26.11 -32.40 0.46
CA ASP A 151 -26.83 -32.40 1.77
C ASP A 151 -25.86 -32.37 2.97
N GLY A 152 -26.03 -31.42 3.90
CA GLY A 152 -25.35 -31.42 5.22
C GLY A 152 -25.31 -30.05 5.91
N PRO A 153 -25.82 -29.90 7.16
CA PRO A 153 -25.99 -28.59 7.79
C PRO A 153 -24.67 -27.96 8.24
N SER A 154 -24.60 -26.65 8.01
CA SER A 154 -23.47 -25.75 8.24
C SER A 154 -23.08 -25.63 9.72
N ALA A 155 -21.98 -26.26 10.11
CA ALA A 155 -21.29 -26.02 11.38
C ALA A 155 -20.69 -24.60 11.51
N LEU A 156 -20.82 -23.77 10.46
CA LEU A 156 -20.36 -22.38 10.45
C LEU A 156 -21.45 -21.38 10.88
N ALA A 157 -22.72 -21.79 10.83
CA ALA A 157 -23.84 -20.96 11.29
C ALA A 157 -23.88 -20.88 12.83
N ASP A 158 -23.61 -21.98 13.51
CA ASP A 158 -23.65 -22.06 14.97
C ASP A 158 -22.54 -21.25 15.68
N LEU A 159 -21.43 -20.95 14.98
CA LEU A 159 -20.32 -20.21 15.56
C LEU A 159 -20.52 -18.68 15.51
N LEU A 160 -21.43 -18.20 14.65
CA LEU A 160 -21.70 -16.76 14.48
C LEU A 160 -22.75 -16.24 15.47
N ASP A 161 -23.67 -17.09 15.95
CA ASP A 161 -24.64 -16.70 16.98
C ASP A 161 -24.00 -16.52 18.37
N LEU A 162 -22.86 -17.17 18.64
CA LEU A 162 -22.19 -17.08 19.95
C LEU A 162 -21.40 -15.78 20.17
N LEU A 163 -21.29 -14.91 19.15
CA LEU A 163 -20.52 -13.66 19.22
C LEU A 163 -21.39 -12.39 19.21
N VAL A 164 -22.72 -12.54 19.18
CA VAL A 164 -23.66 -11.39 19.18
C VAL A 164 -24.42 -11.22 20.50
N GLU A 165 -24.43 -12.21 21.40
CA GLU A 165 -25.07 -12.08 22.71
C GLU A 165 -24.14 -11.49 23.77
N GLY A 166 -23.85 -10.19 23.64
CA GLY A 166 -23.13 -9.51 24.70
C GLY A 166 -22.90 -8.05 24.43
N GLU A 167 -23.98 -7.27 24.31
CA GLU A 167 -24.13 -5.94 24.92
C GLU A 167 -25.62 -5.58 24.88
N GLU A 168 -26.27 -5.48 26.04
CA GLU A 168 -27.24 -4.44 26.42
C GLU A 168 -27.84 -4.79 27.80
N GLU A 169 -27.56 -3.98 28.82
CA GLU A 169 -28.60 -3.58 29.79
C GLU A 169 -28.32 -2.17 30.32
N PRO A 170 -29.37 -1.41 30.69
CA PRO A 170 -29.34 0.05 30.72
C PRO A 170 -29.13 0.65 32.11
N VAL A 171 -28.81 1.94 32.08
CA VAL A 171 -28.74 2.88 33.20
C VAL A 171 -30.05 2.94 34.01
N ALA A 172 -29.91 2.91 35.33
CA ALA A 172 -30.77 3.62 36.27
C ALA A 172 -29.91 4.32 37.34
#